data_AF-A0A352JVU2-F1
#
_entry.id   AF-A0A352JVU2-F1
#
_cell.length_a   1.000
_cell.length_b   1.000
_cell.length_c   1.000
_cell.angle_alpha   90.00
_cell.angle_beta   90.00
_cell.angle_gamma   90.00
#
_symmetry.space_group_name_H-M   'P 1'
#
loop_
_entity.id
_entity.type
_entity.pdbx_description
1 polymer ?
#
loop_
_entity_poly.entity_id
_entity_poly.type
_entity_poly.pdbx_seq_one_letter_code
_entity_poly.pdbx_strand_id
1 'polypeptide(L)'
;MILSSPKSNSGLLLLIVILFSCGDHTTKNDVVPVAPSEFHATALSSNRVYLSWQDNSTDETGFDIYRRPLELVFWTKVVRLPFNIETFVDSTAADTTAYMYYVSAFNAAGSSEPSNYSTVTTPSIG
;
A
#
# COMPACT_ATOMS: atom_id res chain seq x y z
N MET A 1 31.35 7.86 -67.22
CA MET A 1 30.98 6.78 -68.16
C MET A 1 30.66 5.58 -67.29
N ILE A 2 29.37 5.32 -67.02
CA ILE A 2 28.60 4.19 -67.62
C ILE A 2 29.18 2.85 -67.08
N LEU A 3 28.52 1.94 -66.35
CA LEU A 3 27.10 1.66 -66.11
C LEU A 3 26.96 0.59 -65.00
N SER A 4 25.74 0.54 -64.43
CA SER A 4 24.96 -0.64 -64.01
C SER A 4 25.47 -1.61 -62.92
N SER A 5 24.76 -1.57 -61.78
CA SER A 5 24.45 -2.68 -60.86
C SER A 5 23.56 -3.75 -61.52
N PRO A 6 23.42 -4.98 -60.96
CA PRO A 6 22.31 -5.21 -60.00
C PRO A 6 22.63 -6.28 -58.92
N LYS A 7 22.23 -6.12 -57.65
CA LYS A 7 21.01 -6.66 -56.97
C LYS A 7 21.35 -6.57 -55.45
N SER A 8 20.50 -6.37 -54.46
CA SER A 8 19.05 -6.23 -54.31
C SER A 8 18.80 -5.70 -52.88
N ASN A 9 17.99 -4.64 -52.78
CA ASN A 9 17.08 -4.25 -51.69
C ASN A 9 17.58 -3.82 -50.28
N SER A 10 17.34 -2.52 -50.02
CA SER A 10 16.91 -1.83 -48.77
C SER A 10 17.74 -2.02 -47.49
N GLY A 11 18.52 -1.04 -47.02
CA GLY A 11 18.08 0.23 -46.41
C GLY A 11 17.92 0.01 -44.89
N LEU A 12 18.75 0.54 -43.98
CA LEU A 12 18.92 1.95 -43.59
C LEU A 12 20.07 2.05 -42.56
N LEU A 13 20.88 3.10 -42.64
CA LEU A 13 21.96 3.43 -41.70
C LEU A 13 21.36 3.91 -40.36
N LEU A 14 21.76 3.35 -39.21
CA LEU A 14 21.47 3.98 -37.90
C LEU A 14 22.65 3.87 -36.93
N LEU A 15 23.02 5.05 -36.44
CA LEU A 15 23.95 5.45 -35.36
C LEU A 15 24.32 4.35 -34.34
N ILE A 16 25.61 4.24 -34.01
CA ILE A 16 26.10 3.48 -32.85
C ILE A 16 25.52 4.11 -31.58
N VAL A 17 24.54 3.44 -30.98
CA VAL A 17 24.00 3.76 -29.65
C VAL A 17 24.90 3.11 -28.61
N ILE A 18 25.34 3.91 -27.64
CA ILE A 18 26.16 3.53 -26.50
C ILE A 18 25.51 2.33 -25.78
N LEU A 19 26.29 1.28 -25.54
CA LEU A 19 25.90 0.11 -24.76
C LEU A 19 25.66 0.50 -23.29
N PHE A 20 24.50 1.06 -22.98
CA PHE A 20 23.88 0.79 -21.69
C PHE A 20 23.28 -0.60 -21.82
N SER A 21 23.89 -1.56 -21.14
CA SER A 21 23.19 -2.82 -20.84
C SER A 21 21.89 -2.42 -20.16
N CYS A 22 20.77 -2.55 -20.86
CA CYS A 22 19.47 -2.56 -20.21
C CYS A 22 19.51 -3.81 -19.34
N GLY A 23 19.79 -3.66 -18.04
CA GLY A 23 19.50 -4.74 -17.12
C GLY A 23 18.03 -5.04 -17.31
N ASP A 24 17.70 -6.26 -17.74
CA ASP A 24 16.33 -6.74 -17.81
C ASP A 24 15.71 -6.58 -16.42
N HIS A 25 15.04 -5.46 -16.20
CA HIS A 25 13.97 -5.43 -15.23
C HIS A 25 12.88 -6.25 -15.90
N THR A 26 12.90 -7.57 -15.65
CA THR A 26 11.71 -8.38 -15.80
C THR A 26 10.60 -7.59 -15.14
N THR A 27 9.73 -6.99 -15.94
CA THR A 27 8.64 -6.14 -15.48
C THR A 27 7.66 -7.06 -14.78
N LYS A 28 7.95 -7.43 -13.52
CA LYS A 28 6.91 -7.78 -12.56
C LYS A 28 6.01 -6.57 -12.61
N ASN A 29 4.80 -6.75 -13.13
CA ASN A 29 3.79 -5.72 -13.03
C ASN A 29 3.70 -5.43 -11.53
N ASP A 30 4.21 -4.28 -11.11
CA ASP A 30 4.23 -3.86 -9.72
C ASP A 30 2.78 -3.51 -9.39
N VAL A 31 2.01 -4.55 -9.04
CA VAL A 31 0.63 -4.46 -8.62
C VAL A 31 0.64 -4.19 -7.12
N VAL A 32 -0.17 -3.23 -6.70
CA VAL A 32 -0.38 -2.99 -5.27
C VAL A 32 -1.07 -4.20 -4.64
N PRO A 33 -0.84 -4.49 -3.35
CA PRO A 33 -1.43 -5.67 -2.72
C PRO A 33 -2.97 -5.64 -2.69
N VAL A 34 -3.58 -6.80 -2.48
CA VAL A 34 -5.03 -6.91 -2.25
C VAL A 34 -5.38 -6.27 -0.91
N ALA A 35 -6.39 -5.40 -0.90
CA ALA A 35 -6.82 -4.72 0.32
C ALA A 35 -7.21 -5.72 1.43
N PRO A 36 -6.80 -5.49 2.68
CA PRO A 36 -7.29 -6.28 3.81
C PRO A 36 -8.81 -6.14 3.97
N SER A 37 -9.43 -7.11 4.64
CA SER A 37 -10.87 -7.11 4.91
C SER A 37 -11.18 -7.39 6.37
N GLU A 38 -12.47 -7.43 6.73
CA GLU A 38 -12.94 -7.76 8.08
C GLU A 38 -12.23 -6.95 9.18
N PHE A 39 -12.00 -5.66 8.92
CA PHE A 39 -11.34 -4.78 9.87
C PHE A 39 -12.29 -4.42 11.01
N HIS A 40 -11.87 -4.70 12.25
CA HIS A 40 -12.62 -4.45 13.47
C HIS A 40 -11.82 -3.61 14.45
N ALA A 41 -12.46 -2.61 15.05
CA ALA A 41 -11.92 -1.80 16.13
C ALA A 41 -12.75 -1.97 17.41
N THR A 42 -12.10 -2.28 18.53
CA THR A 42 -12.75 -2.49 19.84
C THR A 42 -12.02 -1.69 20.93
N ALA A 43 -12.74 -0.85 21.66
CA ALA A 43 -12.16 -0.13 22.80
C ALA A 43 -11.85 -1.10 23.94
N LEU A 44 -10.59 -1.15 24.37
CA LEU A 44 -10.16 -1.93 25.54
C LEU A 44 -10.16 -1.08 26.82
N SER A 45 -9.81 0.19 26.69
CA SER A 45 -9.78 1.18 27.78
C SER A 45 -9.93 2.58 27.20
N SER A 46 -9.92 3.60 28.07
CA SER A 46 -10.01 5.01 27.69
C SER A 46 -8.93 5.45 26.70
N ASN A 47 -7.79 4.76 26.64
CA ASN A 47 -6.68 5.11 25.74
C ASN A 47 -6.18 3.95 24.86
N ARG A 48 -6.90 2.82 24.83
CA ARG A 48 -6.48 1.64 24.06
C ARG A 48 -7.60 1.11 23.18
N VAL A 49 -7.28 0.91 21.90
CA VAL A 49 -8.16 0.29 20.92
C VAL A 49 -7.48 -0.93 20.34
N TYR A 50 -8.11 -2.09 20.47
CA TYR A 50 -7.71 -3.32 19.79
C TYR A 50 -8.22 -3.31 18.35
N LEU A 51 -7.33 -3.61 17.42
CA LEU A 51 -7.58 -3.66 15.99
C LEU A 51 -7.26 -5.05 15.48
N SER A 52 -8.13 -5.60 14.64
CA SER A 52 -7.91 -6.87 13.94
C SER A 52 -8.44 -6.80 12.51
N TRP A 53 -7.83 -7.56 11.60
CA TRP A 53 -8.24 -7.65 10.19
C TRP A 53 -7.86 -9.00 9.59
N GLN A 54 -8.44 -9.29 8.43
CA GLN A 54 -8.04 -10.42 7.58
C GLN A 54 -7.01 -9.95 6.57
N ASP A 55 -5.85 -10.62 6.54
CA ASP A 55 -4.90 -10.47 5.45
C ASP A 55 -5.40 -11.20 4.20
N ASN A 56 -5.37 -10.51 3.07
CA ASN A 56 -5.80 -11.02 1.77
C ASN A 56 -4.66 -11.03 0.74
N SER A 57 -3.47 -10.58 1.13
CA SER A 57 -2.32 -10.44 0.26
C SER A 57 -1.29 -11.54 0.50
N THR A 58 -0.44 -11.77 -0.50
CA THR A 58 0.74 -12.64 -0.37
C THR A 58 2.01 -11.94 -0.89
N ASP A 59 1.86 -10.69 -1.31
CA ASP A 59 2.86 -9.87 -1.98
C ASP A 59 3.02 -8.49 -1.31
N GLU A 60 2.45 -8.32 -0.13
CA GLU A 60 2.66 -7.20 0.75
C GLU A 60 4.00 -7.30 1.49
N THR A 61 4.55 -6.14 1.81
CA THR A 61 5.73 -5.99 2.68
C THR A 61 5.33 -5.52 4.08
N GLY A 62 4.07 -5.13 4.27
CA GLY A 62 3.52 -4.71 5.54
C GLY A 62 2.17 -4.03 5.43
N PHE A 63 1.74 -3.47 6.55
CA PHE A 63 0.47 -2.77 6.71
C PHE A 63 0.65 -1.37 7.28
N ASP A 64 -0.14 -0.42 6.81
CA ASP A 64 -0.31 0.89 7.42
C ASP A 64 -1.70 0.99 8.03
N ILE A 65 -1.78 1.35 9.32
CA ILE A 65 -3.04 1.61 10.01
C ILE A 65 -3.26 3.11 10.10
N TYR A 66 -4.46 3.56 9.77
CA TYR A 66 -4.86 4.96 9.83
C TYR A 66 -6.05 5.15 10.76
N ARG A 67 -6.08 6.32 11.39
CA ARG A 67 -7.13 6.75 12.32
C ARG A 67 -7.50 8.21 12.07
N ARG A 68 -8.77 8.54 12.25
CA ARG A 68 -9.22 9.93 12.44
C ARG A 68 -10.31 10.00 13.52
N PRO A 69 -10.34 11.06 14.36
CA PRO A 69 -11.56 11.39 15.10
C PRO A 69 -12.73 11.62 14.13
N LEU A 70 -13.94 11.22 14.51
CA LEU A 70 -15.13 11.38 13.63
C LEU A 70 -15.47 12.85 13.35
N GLU A 71 -15.12 13.74 14.29
CA GLU A 71 -15.27 15.19 14.15
C GLU A 71 -14.26 15.84 13.18
N LEU A 72 -13.19 15.14 12.82
CA LEU A 72 -12.16 15.62 11.90
C LEU A 72 -12.21 14.88 10.57
N VAL A 73 -11.73 15.52 9.52
CA VAL A 73 -11.68 14.92 8.17
C VAL A 73 -10.32 14.30 7.83
N PHE A 74 -9.26 14.66 8.56
CA PHE A 74 -7.89 14.25 8.24
C PHE A 74 -7.52 12.91 8.87
N TRP A 75 -6.97 12.02 8.05
CA TRP A 75 -6.41 10.74 8.49
C TRP A 75 -4.99 10.91 9.00
N THR A 76 -4.68 10.24 10.10
CA THR A 76 -3.33 10.13 10.65
C THR A 76 -2.88 8.68 10.58
N LYS A 77 -1.67 8.43 10.09
CA LYS A 77 -1.05 7.11 10.20
C LYS A 77 -0.70 6.84 11.66
N VAL A 78 -1.28 5.79 12.23
CA VAL A 78 -1.02 5.36 13.61
C VAL A 78 0.29 4.57 13.66
N VAL A 79 0.45 3.61 12.76
CA VAL A 79 1.59 2.69 12.75
C VAL A 79 1.82 2.10 11.36
N ARG A 80 3.07 1.71 11.11
CA ARG A 80 3.47 0.81 10.03
C ARG A 80 3.95 -0.52 10.64
N LEU A 81 3.41 -1.63 10.18
CA LEU A 81 3.68 -2.98 10.67
C LEU A 81 4.34 -3.83 9.58
N PRO A 82 5.11 -4.88 9.95
CA PRO A 82 5.59 -5.86 8.99
C PRO A 82 4.43 -6.69 8.39
N PHE A 83 4.72 -7.44 7.34
CA PHE A 83 3.80 -8.37 6.66
C PHE A 83 3.34 -9.52 7.60
N ASN A 84 2.28 -10.24 7.22
CA ASN A 84 1.67 -11.32 8.01
C ASN A 84 1.25 -10.95 9.45
N ILE A 85 0.97 -9.67 9.71
CA ILE A 85 0.37 -9.23 10.98
C ILE A 85 -1.10 -8.93 10.73
N GLU A 86 -1.96 -9.44 11.61
CA GLU A 86 -3.42 -9.31 11.51
C GLU A 86 -4.05 -8.61 12.74
N THR A 87 -3.24 -8.18 13.71
CA THR A 87 -3.72 -7.53 14.93
C THR A 87 -2.78 -6.42 15.41
N PHE A 88 -3.34 -5.41 16.08
CA PHE A 88 -2.59 -4.32 16.71
C PHE A 88 -3.36 -3.69 17.88
N VAL A 89 -2.65 -3.12 18.85
CA VAL A 89 -3.27 -2.28 19.89
C VAL A 89 -2.77 -0.85 19.75
N ASP A 90 -3.66 0.03 19.32
CA ASP A 90 -3.43 1.47 19.37
C ASP A 90 -3.55 1.95 20.82
N SER A 91 -2.42 2.29 21.43
CA SER A 91 -2.34 2.80 22.81
C SER A 91 -2.21 4.33 22.89
N THR A 92 -2.53 5.02 21.79
CA THR A 92 -2.41 6.48 21.63
C THR A 92 -3.78 7.16 21.49
N ALA A 93 -4.86 6.43 21.72
CA ALA A 93 -6.21 6.99 21.66
C ALA A 93 -6.43 7.94 22.84
N ALA A 94 -7.11 9.06 22.58
CA ALA A 94 -7.66 9.92 23.62
C ALA A 94 -8.99 9.34 24.14
N ASP A 95 -9.31 9.60 25.39
CA ASP A 95 -10.53 9.15 26.05
C ASP A 95 -11.77 9.88 25.54
N THR A 96 -12.94 9.29 25.75
CA THR A 96 -14.24 9.83 25.28
C THR A 96 -14.29 10.23 23.80
N THR A 97 -13.38 9.71 22.97
CA THR A 97 -13.25 10.12 21.58
C THR A 97 -13.80 9.04 20.65
N ALA A 98 -14.64 9.45 19.71
CA ALA A 98 -15.11 8.59 18.64
C ALA A 98 -14.13 8.64 17.46
N TYR A 99 -13.63 7.48 17.06
CA TYR A 99 -12.67 7.33 15.97
C TYR A 99 -13.26 6.50 14.83
N MET A 100 -12.71 6.72 13.64
CA MET A 100 -12.79 5.80 12.51
C MET A 100 -11.39 5.31 12.15
N TYR A 101 -11.29 4.04 11.81
CA TYR A 101 -10.04 3.36 11.46
C TYR A 101 -10.17 2.62 10.13
N TYR A 102 -9.04 2.41 9.46
CA TYR A 102 -8.86 1.40 8.42
C TYR A 102 -7.40 0.94 8.39
N VAL A 103 -7.15 -0.14 7.66
CA VAL A 103 -5.81 -0.64 7.32
C VAL A 103 -5.63 -0.72 5.81
N SER A 104 -4.42 -0.49 5.34
CA SER A 104 -4.00 -0.77 3.96
C SER A 104 -2.76 -1.65 3.97
N ALA A 105 -2.67 -2.61 3.06
CA ALA A 105 -1.45 -3.33 2.77
C ALA A 105 -0.53 -2.48 1.86
N PHE A 106 0.78 -2.70 1.88
CA PHE A 106 1.68 -2.01 0.97
C PHE A 106 2.87 -2.86 0.52
N ASN A 107 3.37 -2.60 -0.68
CA ASN A 107 4.63 -3.12 -1.21
C ASN A 107 5.38 -2.02 -1.99
N ALA A 108 6.39 -2.38 -2.78
CA ALA A 108 7.17 -1.44 -3.58
C ALA A 108 6.33 -0.73 -4.67
N ALA A 109 5.23 -1.33 -5.11
CA ALA A 109 4.29 -0.74 -6.07
C ALA A 109 3.45 0.38 -5.45
N GLY A 110 3.22 0.33 -4.14
CA GLY A 110 2.39 1.28 -3.42
C GLY A 110 1.48 0.62 -2.39
N SER A 111 0.46 1.36 -1.97
CA SER A 111 -0.56 0.91 -1.02
C SER A 111 -1.77 0.32 -1.74
N SER A 112 -2.40 -0.68 -1.13
CA SER A 112 -3.72 -1.15 -1.50
C SER A 112 -4.79 -0.07 -1.29
N GLU A 113 -5.98 -0.30 -1.83
CA GLU A 113 -7.19 0.36 -1.32
C GLU A 113 -7.36 0.11 0.19
N PRO A 114 -8.08 0.99 0.92
CA PRO A 114 -8.44 0.77 2.32
C PRO A 114 -9.26 -0.50 2.52
N SER A 115 -9.14 -1.12 3.70
CA SER A 115 -10.13 -2.05 4.21
C SER A 115 -11.50 -1.38 4.39
N ASN A 116 -12.50 -2.14 4.85
CA ASN A 116 -13.70 -1.52 5.42
C ASN A 116 -13.31 -0.57 6.58
N TYR A 117 -14.08 0.51 6.73
CA TYR A 117 -13.93 1.42 7.86
C TYR A 117 -14.62 0.85 9.10
N SER A 118 -13.98 0.98 10.26
CA SER A 118 -14.56 0.58 11.55
C SER A 118 -14.56 1.76 12.52
N THR A 119 -15.69 1.98 13.20
CA THR A 119 -15.86 3.07 14.17
C THR A 119 -15.88 2.56 15.59
N VAL A 120 -15.27 3.30 16.50
CA VAL A 120 -15.20 2.94 17.93
C VAL A 120 -15.16 4.21 18.78
N THR A 121 -15.81 4.18 19.93
CA THR A 121 -15.71 5.25 20.93
C THR A 121 -15.00 4.73 22.17
N THR A 122 -13.91 5.37 22.57
CA THR A 122 -13.21 5.05 23.82
C THR A 122 -14.03 5.53 25.02
N PRO A 123 -14.09 4.78 26.13
CA PRO A 123 -14.74 5.25 27.35
C PRO A 123 -13.98 6.42 28.01
N SER A 124 -14.58 7.05 29.02
CA SER A 124 -13.88 8.02 29.86
C SER A 124 -12.82 7.36 30.72
N ILE A 125 -11.84 8.14 31.19
CA ILE A 125 -11.01 7.73 32.31
C ILE A 125 -11.93 7.51 33.52
N GLY A 126 -11.79 6.36 34.18
CA GLY A 126 -12.52 6.02 35.40
C GLY A 126 -11.92 6.64 36.65
#